data_AF-A0A1E7FNM3-F1
#
_entry.id   AF-A0A1E7FNM3-F1
#
_cell.length_a   1.000
_cell.length_b   1.000
_cell.length_c   1.000
_cell.angle_alpha   90.00
_cell.angle_beta   90.00
_cell.angle_gamma   90.00
#
_symmetry.space_group_name_H-M   'P 1'
#
loop_
_entity.id
_entity.type
_entity.pdbx_description
1 polymer ?
#
loop_
_entity_poly.entity_id
_entity_poly.type
_entity_poly.pdbx_seq_one_letter_code
_entity_poly.pdbx_strand_id
1 'polypeptide(L)'
;MEIAFGSNEGNASLLLAMTRCANKVNVQGIGCGILAEIYFYPPYARDMSAANTERGPSAIHNQREALNIIQEAIDSRQLDGVSLNRQELSSVIELSFSIILDCSHSLELMKPPIIVSLKTHLEDPEVEAAILDVLFILCECDDDIKQFLLEEYQIRMIISAIQFSLGSDQLQESGCNLFSLLTDFGSGKEIIGRFEGISTVINALLAHNDSIEVQRKGLVTLKNLAIASVDKPMLTEMGGESTVIYSMYIHYWDPQVISTGLSALNCIAVDSISRSVAQMNDQVLMIAVAAMRRFPMDELVQKNASFYLKTCSYLPPNVRDDVWKK
;
A
#
# COMPACT_ATOMS: atom_id res chain seq x y z
N MET A 1 23.32 -31.74 -15.15
CA MET A 1 22.13 -31.28 -15.90
C MET A 1 21.55 -30.09 -15.12
N GLU A 2 22.20 -28.96 -14.82
CA GLU A 2 23.24 -28.08 -15.41
C GLU A 2 22.88 -27.26 -16.65
N ILE A 3 21.61 -27.17 -17.04
CA ILE A 3 21.21 -26.22 -18.08
C ILE A 3 20.02 -25.40 -17.56
N ALA A 4 20.16 -24.07 -17.67
CA ALA A 4 19.17 -23.02 -17.43
C ALA A 4 18.98 -22.50 -16.00
N PHE A 5 20.07 -22.15 -15.32
CA PHE A 5 20.00 -21.04 -14.36
C PHE A 5 19.84 -19.73 -15.14
N GLY A 6 18.70 -19.02 -14.96
CA GLY A 6 18.51 -17.64 -15.39
C GLY A 6 17.92 -17.42 -16.80
N SER A 7 16.71 -17.91 -17.08
CA SER A 7 16.00 -17.55 -18.33
C SER A 7 14.53 -17.14 -18.12
N ASN A 8 14.05 -16.24 -18.99
CA ASN A 8 12.68 -15.68 -19.03
C ASN A 8 11.55 -16.73 -19.16
N GLU A 9 11.87 -17.99 -19.43
CA GLU A 9 10.90 -19.08 -19.64
C GLU A 9 10.24 -19.56 -18.34
N GLY A 10 10.92 -19.42 -17.19
CA GLY A 10 10.39 -19.80 -15.87
C GLY A 10 9.23 -18.91 -15.41
N ASN A 11 9.38 -17.59 -15.59
CA ASN A 11 8.36 -16.61 -15.21
C ASN A 11 7.13 -16.72 -16.10
N ALA A 12 7.33 -16.88 -17.41
CA ALA A 12 6.25 -17.13 -18.35
C ALA A 12 5.46 -18.40 -17.99
N SER A 13 6.14 -19.44 -17.51
CA SER A 13 5.53 -20.72 -17.13
C SER A 13 4.76 -20.66 -15.80
N LEU A 14 5.28 -19.97 -14.78
CA LEU A 14 4.56 -19.71 -13.53
C LEU A 14 3.31 -18.86 -13.79
N LEU A 15 3.44 -17.78 -14.55
CA LEU A 15 2.30 -16.95 -14.96
C LEU A 15 1.31 -17.74 -15.83
N LEU A 16 1.77 -18.64 -16.70
CA LEU A 16 0.90 -19.54 -17.46
C LEU A 16 0.18 -20.53 -16.55
N ALA A 17 0.83 -21.06 -15.51
CA ALA A 17 0.21 -21.96 -14.53
C ALA A 17 -0.83 -21.21 -13.69
N MET A 18 -0.50 -20.01 -13.20
CA MET A 18 -1.44 -19.12 -12.53
C MET A 18 -2.60 -18.75 -13.45
N THR A 19 -2.35 -18.48 -14.75
CA THR A 19 -3.40 -18.17 -15.73
C THR A 19 -4.28 -19.38 -16.04
N ARG A 20 -3.71 -20.59 -16.19
CA ARG A 20 -4.46 -21.83 -16.44
C ARG A 20 -5.23 -22.30 -15.22
N CYS A 21 -4.73 -21.97 -14.03
CA CYS A 21 -5.32 -22.30 -12.75
C CYS A 21 -5.88 -21.04 -12.06
N ALA A 22 -6.39 -20.08 -12.83
CA ALA A 22 -6.93 -18.81 -12.32
C ALA A 22 -8.14 -18.98 -11.39
N ASN A 23 -8.74 -20.18 -11.33
CA ASN A 23 -9.89 -20.49 -10.48
C ASN A 23 -9.47 -21.24 -9.19
N LYS A 24 -8.17 -21.45 -8.96
CA LYS A 24 -7.63 -22.28 -7.87
C LYS A 24 -6.91 -21.38 -6.86
N VAL A 25 -7.62 -21.01 -5.80
CA VAL A 25 -7.15 -20.12 -4.71
C VAL A 25 -5.77 -20.52 -4.18
N ASN A 26 -5.56 -21.79 -3.85
CA ASN A 26 -4.26 -22.26 -3.33
C ASN A 26 -3.10 -22.09 -4.32
N VAL A 27 -3.36 -22.19 -5.63
CA VAL A 27 -2.34 -22.02 -6.66
C VAL A 27 -1.99 -20.54 -6.83
N GLN A 28 -2.98 -19.65 -6.72
CA GLN A 28 -2.73 -18.21 -6.73
C GLN A 28 -2.00 -17.77 -5.46
N GLY A 29 -2.44 -18.22 -4.27
CA GLY A 29 -1.79 -17.87 -3.00
C GLY A 29 -0.33 -18.31 -2.93
N ILE A 30 -0.04 -19.56 -3.33
CA ILE A 30 1.35 -20.06 -3.39
C ILE A 30 2.14 -19.34 -4.49
N GLY A 31 1.53 -19.10 -5.66
CA GLY A 31 2.16 -18.35 -6.75
C GLY A 31 2.54 -16.93 -6.33
N CYS A 32 1.64 -16.22 -5.67
CA CYS A 32 1.88 -14.89 -5.11
C CYS A 32 2.93 -14.90 -4.01
N GLY A 33 2.93 -15.89 -3.11
CA GLY A 33 3.96 -16.04 -2.08
C GLY A 33 5.35 -16.30 -2.67
N ILE A 34 5.45 -17.15 -3.69
CA ILE A 34 6.70 -17.41 -4.42
C ILE A 34 7.17 -16.16 -5.18
N LEU A 35 6.26 -15.46 -5.85
CA LEU A 35 6.58 -14.18 -6.48
C LEU A 35 7.08 -13.17 -5.44
N ALA A 36 6.38 -13.04 -4.31
CA ALA A 36 6.79 -12.18 -3.22
C ALA A 36 8.21 -12.53 -2.78
N GLU A 37 8.54 -13.80 -2.47
CA GLU A 37 9.90 -14.20 -2.07
C GLU A 37 10.97 -13.95 -3.15
N ILE A 38 10.66 -14.22 -4.42
CA ILE A 38 11.59 -14.00 -5.56
C ILE A 38 11.95 -12.52 -5.69
N TYR A 39 10.97 -11.63 -5.50
CA TYR A 39 11.15 -10.19 -5.59
C TYR A 39 11.61 -9.55 -4.26
N PHE A 40 11.36 -10.19 -3.10
CA PHE A 40 11.79 -9.72 -1.77
C PHE A 40 13.27 -10.03 -1.46
N TYR A 41 13.79 -11.15 -1.97
CA TYR A 41 15.15 -11.62 -1.65
C TYR A 41 15.96 -11.87 -2.92
N PRO A 42 16.41 -10.82 -3.63
CA PRO A 42 17.33 -11.01 -4.74
C PRO A 42 18.70 -11.50 -4.20
N PRO A 43 19.28 -12.60 -4.73
CA PRO A 43 20.66 -12.94 -4.41
C PRO A 43 21.70 -12.02 -5.09
N TYR A 44 21.29 -10.91 -5.71
CA TYR A 44 22.18 -10.06 -6.50
C TYR A 44 21.83 -8.57 -6.42
N ALA A 45 22.04 -7.96 -5.26
CA ALA A 45 22.36 -6.53 -5.22
C ALA A 45 23.82 -6.36 -5.68
N ARG A 46 24.03 -6.06 -6.97
CA ARG A 46 25.31 -5.53 -7.45
C ARG A 46 25.39 -4.05 -7.11
N ASP A 47 26.19 -3.76 -6.09
CA ASP A 47 26.88 -2.51 -5.77
C ASP A 47 26.07 -1.20 -5.66
N MET A 48 25.89 -0.70 -4.42
CA MET A 48 26.78 0.36 -3.93
C MET A 48 26.74 0.50 -2.39
N SER A 49 27.88 0.17 -1.78
CA SER A 49 28.47 0.76 -0.57
C SER A 49 27.59 1.17 0.62
N ALA A 50 27.45 0.28 1.61
CA ALA A 50 27.66 0.61 3.02
C ALA A 50 27.72 -0.68 3.87
N ALA A 51 28.58 -0.64 4.89
CA ALA A 51 29.15 -1.78 5.58
C ALA A 51 28.23 -2.48 6.60
N ASN A 52 28.54 -3.76 6.82
CA ASN A 52 28.32 -4.54 8.04
C ASN A 52 26.89 -4.68 8.56
N THR A 53 26.16 -5.65 8.01
CA THR A 53 25.28 -6.51 8.83
C THR A 53 25.51 -7.96 8.41
N GLU A 54 25.88 -8.80 9.36
CA GLU A 54 26.07 -10.24 9.18
C GLU A 54 24.77 -10.85 8.64
N ARG A 55 24.82 -11.39 7.43
CA ARG A 55 23.71 -12.03 6.73
C ARG A 55 23.38 -13.37 7.39
N GLY A 56 22.14 -13.56 7.84
CA GLY A 56 21.74 -14.72 8.64
C GLY A 56 21.37 -15.97 7.81
N PRO A 57 21.64 -17.20 8.33
CA PRO A 57 21.17 -18.50 7.82
C PRO A 57 19.64 -18.65 7.66
N SER A 58 18.86 -17.69 8.15
CA SER A 58 17.41 -17.76 8.28
C SER A 58 16.66 -17.66 6.96
N ALA A 59 17.16 -16.92 5.96
CA ALA A 59 16.48 -16.82 4.65
C ALA A 59 16.50 -18.16 3.88
N ILE A 60 17.64 -18.87 3.91
CA ILE A 60 17.78 -20.22 3.34
C ILE A 60 16.97 -21.23 4.16
N HIS A 61 16.88 -21.03 5.48
CA HIS A 61 16.11 -21.90 6.37
C HIS A 61 14.61 -21.79 6.09
N ASN A 62 14.08 -20.58 5.92
CA ASN A 62 12.67 -20.32 5.65
C ASN A 62 12.25 -20.83 4.26
N GLN A 63 13.11 -20.70 3.25
CA GLN A 63 12.89 -21.29 1.92
C GLN A 63 12.87 -22.83 1.98
N ARG A 64 13.73 -23.44 2.79
CA ARG A 64 13.78 -24.89 2.99
C ARG A 64 12.58 -25.39 3.78
N GLU A 65 12.08 -24.58 4.71
CA GLU A 65 10.88 -24.86 5.50
C GLU A 65 9.62 -24.76 4.65
N ALA A 66 9.50 -23.74 3.78
CA ALA A 66 8.43 -23.63 2.79
C ALA A 66 8.42 -24.82 1.81
N LEU A 67 9.59 -25.22 1.32
CA LEU A 67 9.75 -26.43 0.48
C LEU A 67 9.42 -27.72 1.24
N ASN A 68 9.76 -27.82 2.53
CA ASN A 68 9.42 -28.98 3.36
C ASN A 68 7.93 -29.06 3.67
N ILE A 69 7.24 -27.94 3.92
CA ILE A 69 5.79 -27.90 4.11
C ILE A 69 5.06 -28.34 2.83
N ILE A 70 5.54 -27.90 1.67
CA ILE A 70 5.03 -28.34 0.37
C ILE A 70 5.30 -29.83 0.15
N GLN A 71 6.48 -30.33 0.52
CA GLN A 71 6.85 -31.75 0.42
C GLN A 71 6.06 -32.65 1.39
N GLU A 72 5.81 -32.21 2.63
CA GLU A 72 4.97 -32.91 3.60
C GLU A 72 3.49 -32.92 3.17
N ALA A 73 3.00 -31.84 2.56
CA ALA A 73 1.67 -31.80 1.95
C ALA A 73 1.54 -32.79 0.77
N ILE A 74 2.61 -33.01 0.01
CA ILE A 74 2.70 -34.02 -1.05
C ILE A 74 2.71 -35.44 -0.48
N ASP A 75 3.49 -35.68 0.58
CA ASP A 75 3.73 -37.02 1.12
C ASP A 75 2.61 -37.53 2.05
N SER A 76 1.90 -36.62 2.73
CA SER A 76 0.86 -36.96 3.71
C SER A 76 -0.49 -37.37 3.11
N ARG A 77 -0.73 -37.17 1.80
CA ARG A 77 -2.06 -37.31 1.16
C ARG A 77 -3.20 -36.59 1.93
N GLN A 78 -2.89 -35.62 2.80
CA GLN A 78 -3.89 -34.86 3.57
C GLN A 78 -4.46 -33.67 2.79
N LEU A 79 -4.68 -33.85 1.48
CA LEU A 79 -5.46 -32.93 0.67
C LEU A 79 -6.62 -33.72 0.09
N ASP A 80 -7.54 -34.14 0.97
CA ASP A 80 -8.85 -34.60 0.55
C ASP A 80 -9.53 -33.47 -0.23
N GLY A 81 -9.50 -33.58 -1.56
CA GLY A 81 -10.14 -32.67 -2.50
C GLY A 81 -9.25 -32.04 -3.57
N VAL A 82 -7.91 -32.20 -3.51
CA VAL A 82 -6.99 -31.55 -4.47
C VAL A 82 -6.42 -32.57 -5.46
N SER A 83 -6.93 -32.58 -6.68
CA SER A 83 -6.30 -33.28 -7.81
C SER A 83 -5.22 -32.38 -8.42
N LEU A 84 -4.02 -32.35 -7.84
CA LEU A 84 -2.81 -31.92 -8.53
C LEU A 84 -1.93 -33.16 -8.71
N ASN A 85 -1.56 -33.47 -9.96
CA ASN A 85 -0.72 -34.62 -10.28
C ASN A 85 0.72 -34.33 -9.85
N ARG A 86 1.42 -35.36 -9.36
CA ARG A 86 2.85 -35.37 -8.98
C ARG A 86 3.78 -34.73 -10.00
N GLN A 87 3.46 -34.78 -11.29
CA GLN A 87 4.20 -34.07 -12.35
C GLN A 87 4.05 -32.54 -12.27
N GLU A 88 2.88 -32.03 -11.92
CA GLU A 88 2.59 -30.59 -11.83
C GLU A 88 3.32 -29.98 -10.63
N LEU A 89 3.39 -30.70 -9.51
CA LEU A 89 4.16 -30.31 -8.32
C LEU A 89 5.68 -30.43 -8.52
N SER A 90 6.17 -31.46 -9.23
CA SER A 90 7.58 -31.59 -9.60
C SER A 90 8.04 -30.45 -10.53
N SER A 91 7.15 -29.95 -11.38
CA SER A 91 7.43 -28.82 -12.27
C SER A 91 7.63 -27.52 -11.49
N VAL A 92 6.78 -27.27 -10.49
CA VAL A 92 6.86 -26.09 -9.60
C VAL A 92 8.17 -26.07 -8.81
N ILE A 93 8.66 -27.24 -8.38
CA ILE A 93 9.94 -27.39 -7.66
C ILE A 93 11.15 -27.18 -8.59
N GLU A 94 11.15 -27.73 -9.81
CA GLU A 94 12.23 -27.49 -10.78
C GLU A 94 12.27 -26.02 -11.27
N LEU A 95 11.11 -25.35 -11.35
CA LEU A 95 10.96 -23.93 -11.73
C LEU A 95 11.52 -22.95 -10.69
N SER A 96 11.46 -23.28 -9.40
CA SER A 96 12.00 -22.44 -8.31
C SER A 96 13.53 -22.26 -8.38
N PHE A 97 14.25 -23.17 -9.05
CA PHE A 97 15.70 -23.10 -9.23
C PHE A 97 16.16 -22.19 -10.39
N SER A 98 15.30 -21.79 -11.34
CA SER A 98 15.73 -21.14 -12.60
C SER A 98 15.57 -19.62 -12.68
N ILE A 99 14.90 -18.96 -11.73
CA ILE A 99 14.31 -17.59 -11.89
C ILE A 99 15.29 -16.42 -11.65
N ILE A 100 16.58 -16.66 -11.45
CA ILE A 100 17.54 -15.56 -11.23
C ILE A 100 18.21 -15.18 -12.56
N LEU A 101 17.68 -14.16 -13.27
CA LEU A 101 18.38 -13.16 -14.14
C LEU A 101 17.50 -12.66 -15.33
N ASP A 102 16.74 -11.57 -15.13
CA ASP A 102 16.56 -10.35 -15.98
C ASP A 102 15.25 -9.62 -15.60
N CYS A 103 15.33 -8.49 -14.87
CA CYS A 103 14.15 -7.93 -14.17
C CYS A 103 13.18 -7.12 -15.05
N SER A 104 13.60 -6.46 -16.12
CA SER A 104 12.73 -5.54 -16.85
C SER A 104 11.73 -6.23 -17.78
N HIS A 105 12.14 -7.29 -18.48
CA HIS A 105 11.25 -7.95 -19.44
C HIS A 105 10.19 -8.84 -18.77
N SER A 106 10.48 -9.34 -17.56
CA SER A 106 9.55 -10.15 -16.78
C SER A 106 8.40 -9.34 -16.18
N LEU A 107 8.61 -8.05 -15.87
CA LEU A 107 7.59 -7.18 -15.27
C LEU A 107 6.44 -6.88 -16.22
N GLU A 108 6.74 -6.66 -17.51
CA GLU A 108 5.73 -6.48 -18.57
C GLU A 108 4.83 -7.70 -18.72
N LEU A 109 5.38 -8.91 -18.58
CA LEU A 109 4.60 -10.15 -18.66
C LEU A 109 3.67 -10.35 -17.46
N MET A 110 3.95 -9.72 -16.31
CA MET A 110 3.14 -9.83 -15.10
C MET A 110 1.93 -8.90 -15.08
N LYS A 111 1.96 -7.78 -15.83
CA LYS A 111 0.89 -6.78 -15.86
C LYS A 111 -0.50 -7.37 -16.17
N PRO A 112 -0.70 -8.20 -17.23
CA PRO A 112 -2.03 -8.75 -17.50
C PRO A 112 -2.49 -9.84 -16.50
N PRO A 113 -1.67 -10.86 -16.15
CA PRO A 113 -2.12 -11.94 -15.25
C PRO A 113 -2.50 -11.45 -13.85
N ILE A 114 -1.79 -10.48 -13.29
CA ILE A 114 -2.06 -10.02 -11.92
C ILE A 114 -3.41 -9.29 -11.82
N ILE A 115 -3.76 -8.48 -12.83
CA ILE A 115 -5.06 -7.82 -12.91
C ILE A 115 -6.18 -8.83 -13.20
N VAL A 116 -5.91 -9.83 -14.04
CA VAL A 116 -6.86 -10.93 -14.26
C VAL A 116 -7.10 -11.70 -12.96
N SER A 117 -6.06 -11.97 -12.19
CA SER A 117 -6.16 -12.69 -10.91
C SER A 117 -6.96 -11.89 -9.89
N LEU A 118 -6.75 -10.57 -9.81
CA LEU A 118 -7.56 -9.68 -8.96
C LEU A 118 -9.04 -9.72 -9.35
N LYS A 119 -9.32 -9.78 -10.66
CA LYS A 119 -10.69 -9.89 -11.16
C LYS A 119 -11.33 -11.24 -10.89
N THR A 120 -10.59 -12.34 -11.05
CA THR A 120 -11.14 -13.70 -10.86
C THR A 120 -11.36 -14.04 -9.40
N HIS A 121 -10.59 -13.42 -8.51
CA HIS A 121 -10.69 -13.57 -7.05
C HIS A 121 -11.28 -12.33 -6.37
N LEU A 122 -12.06 -11.53 -7.12
CA LEU A 122 -12.91 -10.52 -6.50
C LEU A 122 -13.78 -11.25 -5.47
N GLU A 123 -13.85 -10.76 -4.24
CA GLU A 123 -14.53 -11.35 -3.07
C GLU A 123 -13.70 -12.31 -2.18
N ASP A 124 -12.42 -12.58 -2.49
CA ASP A 124 -11.50 -13.31 -1.61
C ASP A 124 -10.46 -12.34 -0.98
N PRO A 125 -10.72 -11.81 0.23
CA PRO A 125 -9.90 -10.74 0.79
C PRO A 125 -8.45 -11.14 1.07
N GLU A 126 -8.17 -12.42 1.32
CA GLU A 126 -6.79 -12.90 1.55
C GLU A 126 -5.99 -12.90 0.25
N VAL A 127 -6.61 -13.37 -0.83
CA VAL A 127 -6.00 -13.36 -2.18
C VAL A 127 -5.88 -11.94 -2.70
N GLU A 128 -6.92 -11.11 -2.54
CA GLU A 128 -6.89 -9.70 -2.92
C GLU A 128 -5.75 -8.96 -2.20
N ALA A 129 -5.57 -9.18 -0.90
CA ALA A 129 -4.50 -8.54 -0.12
C ALA A 129 -3.12 -8.95 -0.63
N ALA A 130 -2.88 -10.25 -0.82
CA ALA A 130 -1.62 -10.75 -1.36
C ALA A 130 -1.33 -10.18 -2.75
N ILE A 131 -2.34 -10.02 -3.60
CA ILE A 131 -2.19 -9.40 -4.92
C ILE A 131 -1.80 -7.92 -4.78
N LEU A 132 -2.47 -7.16 -3.90
CA LEU A 132 -2.16 -5.75 -3.68
C LEU A 132 -0.74 -5.57 -3.09
N ASP A 133 -0.29 -6.46 -2.21
CA ASP A 133 1.08 -6.46 -1.68
C ASP A 133 2.11 -6.69 -2.79
N VAL A 134 1.88 -7.68 -3.67
CA VAL A 134 2.73 -7.89 -4.84
C VAL A 134 2.74 -6.65 -5.72
N LEU A 135 1.58 -6.07 -6.03
CA LEU A 135 1.50 -4.84 -6.83
C LEU A 135 2.25 -3.67 -6.19
N PHE A 136 2.15 -3.50 -4.86
CA PHE A 136 2.90 -2.49 -4.12
C PHE A 136 4.41 -2.66 -4.32
N ILE A 137 4.93 -3.88 -4.14
CA ILE A 137 6.36 -4.19 -4.32
C ILE A 137 6.80 -3.92 -5.76
N LEU A 138 6.00 -4.34 -6.74
CA LEU A 138 6.31 -4.11 -8.16
C LEU A 138 6.35 -2.62 -8.49
N CYS A 139 5.43 -1.84 -7.93
CA CYS A 139 5.45 -0.39 -8.07
C CYS A 139 6.67 0.26 -7.42
N GLU A 140 7.21 -0.26 -6.31
CA GLU A 140 8.45 0.28 -5.72
C GLU A 140 9.65 0.11 -6.65
N CYS A 141 9.66 -0.95 -7.46
CA CYS A 141 10.75 -1.29 -8.36
C CYS A 141 10.63 -0.62 -9.74
N ASP A 142 9.42 -0.28 -10.20
CA ASP A 142 9.19 0.16 -11.58
C ASP A 142 8.04 1.18 -11.70
N ASP A 143 8.37 2.36 -12.23
CA ASP A 143 7.40 3.43 -12.52
C ASP A 143 6.46 3.09 -13.67
N ASP A 144 6.86 2.20 -14.61
CA ASP A 144 5.99 1.76 -15.71
C ASP A 144 4.83 0.89 -15.17
N ILE A 145 5.03 0.22 -14.04
CA ILE A 145 3.96 -0.48 -13.32
C ILE A 145 3.02 0.54 -12.68
N LYS A 146 3.55 1.58 -12.03
CA LYS A 146 2.71 2.66 -11.47
C LYS A 146 1.85 3.30 -12.56
N GLN A 147 2.43 3.59 -13.73
CA GLN A 147 1.70 4.14 -14.87
C GLN A 147 0.61 3.18 -15.39
N PHE A 148 0.91 1.89 -15.50
CA PHE A 148 -0.06 0.87 -15.91
C PHE A 148 -1.23 0.75 -14.92
N LEU A 149 -0.97 0.77 -13.61
CA LEU A 149 -2.04 0.67 -12.60
C LEU A 149 -2.95 1.91 -12.55
N LEU A 150 -2.47 3.05 -13.03
CA LEU A 150 -3.25 4.29 -13.11
C LEU A 150 -4.13 4.38 -14.38
N GLU A 151 -4.08 3.38 -15.26
CA GLU A 151 -5.08 3.24 -16.32
C GLU A 151 -6.48 2.97 -15.72
N GLU A 152 -7.53 3.52 -16.35
CA GLU A 152 -8.89 3.56 -15.79
C GLU A 152 -9.42 2.17 -15.37
N TYR A 153 -9.16 1.14 -16.16
CA TYR A 153 -9.67 -0.20 -15.87
C TYR A 153 -9.01 -0.78 -14.60
N GLN A 154 -7.69 -0.66 -14.49
CA GLN A 154 -6.86 -1.22 -13.44
C GLN A 154 -7.17 -0.53 -12.11
N ILE A 155 -7.20 0.81 -12.09
CA ILE A 155 -7.46 1.54 -10.85
C ILE A 155 -8.88 1.31 -10.33
N ARG A 156 -9.88 1.21 -11.21
CA ARG A 156 -11.26 0.86 -10.83
C ARG A 156 -11.35 -0.54 -10.24
N MET A 157 -10.62 -1.51 -10.80
CA MET A 157 -10.57 -2.87 -10.25
C MET A 157 -9.97 -2.89 -8.84
N ILE A 158 -8.85 -2.18 -8.63
CA ILE A 158 -8.21 -2.08 -7.31
C ILE A 158 -9.15 -1.41 -6.30
N ILE A 159 -9.79 -0.30 -6.68
CA ILE A 159 -10.75 0.39 -5.82
C ILE A 159 -11.93 -0.51 -5.47
N SER A 160 -12.48 -1.24 -6.44
CA SER A 160 -13.58 -2.16 -6.22
C SER A 160 -13.22 -3.29 -5.23
N ALA A 161 -12.02 -3.86 -5.33
CA ALA A 161 -11.56 -4.90 -4.40
C ALA A 161 -11.49 -4.37 -2.96
N ILE A 162 -10.85 -3.20 -2.78
CA ILE A 162 -10.72 -2.56 -1.47
C ILE A 162 -12.10 -2.20 -0.88
N GLN A 163 -13.03 -1.68 -1.70
CA GLN A 163 -14.37 -1.30 -1.25
C GLN A 163 -15.24 -2.51 -0.88
N PHE A 164 -15.19 -3.59 -1.66
CA PHE A 164 -16.04 -4.77 -1.45
C PHE A 164 -15.71 -5.46 -0.12
N SER A 165 -14.40 -5.60 0.15
CA SER A 165 -13.86 -6.33 1.29
C SER A 165 -13.47 -5.37 2.43
N LEU A 166 -14.32 -4.38 2.76
CA LEU A 166 -14.04 -3.36 3.79
C LEU A 166 -13.74 -3.94 5.18
N GLY A 167 -14.22 -5.16 5.47
CA GLY A 167 -13.98 -5.83 6.76
C GLY A 167 -12.59 -6.45 6.94
N SER A 168 -11.79 -6.60 5.87
CA SER A 168 -10.45 -7.20 5.93
C SER A 168 -9.39 -6.15 6.25
N ASP A 169 -8.79 -6.25 7.44
CA ASP A 169 -7.72 -5.34 7.88
C ASP A 169 -6.50 -5.40 6.97
N GLN A 170 -6.06 -6.62 6.62
CA GLN A 170 -4.93 -6.85 5.75
C GLN A 170 -5.15 -6.24 4.37
N LEU A 171 -6.32 -6.44 3.77
CA LEU A 171 -6.61 -5.86 2.45
C LEU A 171 -6.65 -4.33 2.49
N GLN A 172 -7.25 -3.74 3.54
CA GLN A 172 -7.26 -2.29 3.68
C GLN A 172 -5.84 -1.72 3.88
N GLU A 173 -4.98 -2.44 4.59
CA GLU A 173 -3.57 -2.09 4.75
C GLU A 173 -2.83 -2.14 3.41
N SER A 174 -2.89 -3.26 2.69
CA SER A 174 -2.28 -3.44 1.36
C SER A 174 -2.78 -2.40 0.36
N GLY A 175 -4.09 -2.12 0.37
CA GLY A 175 -4.72 -1.08 -0.45
C GLY A 175 -4.21 0.33 -0.12
N CYS A 176 -4.14 0.68 1.17
CA CYS A 176 -3.61 1.98 1.60
C CYS A 176 -2.12 2.12 1.28
N ASN A 177 -1.34 1.04 1.40
CA ASN A 177 0.07 1.00 0.99
C ASN A 177 0.22 1.32 -0.49
N LEU A 178 -0.50 0.60 -1.35
CA LEU A 178 -0.47 0.81 -2.80
C LEU A 178 -0.92 2.22 -3.18
N PHE A 179 -2.03 2.73 -2.61
CA PHE A 179 -2.50 4.09 -2.89
C PHE A 179 -1.54 5.17 -2.40
N SER A 180 -0.83 4.96 -1.29
CA SER A 180 0.13 5.94 -0.79
C SER A 180 1.26 6.18 -1.80
N LEU A 181 1.67 5.12 -2.51
CA LEU A 181 2.68 5.14 -3.56
C LEU A 181 2.13 5.72 -4.87
N LEU A 182 0.96 5.27 -5.31
CA LEU A 182 0.35 5.72 -6.56
C LEU A 182 -0.05 7.20 -6.51
N THR A 183 -0.55 7.70 -5.37
CA THR A 183 -0.93 9.11 -5.22
C THR A 183 0.27 10.06 -5.19
N ASP A 184 1.47 9.56 -4.85
CA ASP A 184 2.72 10.33 -4.90
C ASP A 184 3.36 10.33 -6.30
N PHE A 185 2.81 9.54 -7.24
CA PHE A 185 3.34 9.39 -8.59
C PHE A 185 2.54 10.15 -9.64
N GLY A 186 3.19 11.06 -10.37
CA GLY A 186 2.62 11.71 -11.55
C GLY A 186 1.23 12.32 -11.35
N SER A 187 0.27 11.88 -12.17
CA SER A 187 -1.16 12.27 -12.09
C SER A 187 -2.00 11.35 -11.20
N GLY A 188 -1.36 10.52 -10.37
CA GLY A 188 -2.02 9.46 -9.62
C GLY A 188 -3.04 9.98 -8.61
N LYS A 189 -2.75 11.06 -7.89
CA LYS A 189 -3.73 11.71 -6.99
C LYS A 189 -4.97 12.20 -7.75
N GLU A 190 -4.81 12.81 -8.93
CA GLU A 190 -5.94 13.27 -9.75
C GLU A 190 -6.77 12.12 -10.33
N ILE A 191 -6.12 11.00 -10.68
CA ILE A 191 -6.78 9.80 -11.20
C ILE A 191 -7.54 9.07 -10.09
N ILE A 192 -6.89 8.83 -8.95
CA ILE A 192 -7.48 8.14 -7.80
C ILE A 192 -8.62 8.98 -7.21
N GLY A 193 -8.46 10.30 -7.11
CA GLY A 193 -9.51 11.22 -6.69
C GLY A 193 -10.76 11.15 -7.58
N ARG A 194 -10.56 11.04 -8.91
CA ARG A 194 -11.64 10.88 -9.89
C ARG A 194 -12.43 9.57 -9.75
N PHE A 195 -11.79 8.48 -9.33
CA PHE A 195 -12.39 7.15 -9.31
C PHE A 195 -12.81 6.69 -7.90
N GLU A 196 -13.46 7.54 -7.10
CA GLU A 196 -13.91 7.19 -5.74
C GLU A 196 -12.79 6.80 -4.75
N GLY A 197 -11.53 7.14 -5.04
CA GLY A 197 -10.42 6.85 -4.14
C GLY A 197 -10.54 7.58 -2.79
N ILE A 198 -11.11 8.78 -2.78
CA ILE A 198 -11.32 9.57 -1.54
C ILE A 198 -12.25 8.82 -0.57
N SER A 199 -13.42 8.39 -1.04
CA SER A 199 -14.38 7.66 -0.21
C SER A 199 -13.81 6.31 0.24
N THR A 200 -13.08 5.63 -0.65
CA THR A 200 -12.41 4.36 -0.34
C THR A 200 -11.43 4.51 0.83
N VAL A 201 -10.55 5.51 0.79
CA VAL A 201 -9.56 5.76 1.85
C VAL A 201 -10.23 6.21 3.15
N ILE A 202 -11.24 7.09 3.08
CA ILE A 202 -11.98 7.53 4.28
C ILE A 202 -12.68 6.34 4.94
N ASN A 203 -13.33 5.47 4.17
CA ASN A 203 -13.99 4.28 4.69
C ASN A 203 -12.99 3.32 5.33
N ALA A 204 -11.83 3.10 4.70
CA ALA A 204 -10.76 2.28 5.27
C ALA A 204 -10.27 2.83 6.63
N LEU A 205 -10.01 4.13 6.70
CA LEU A 205 -9.58 4.81 7.93
C LEU A 205 -10.61 4.71 9.06
N LEU A 206 -11.90 4.81 8.74
CA LEU A 206 -12.99 4.74 9.72
C LEU A 206 -13.27 3.31 10.17
N ALA A 207 -13.29 2.35 9.24
CA ALA A 207 -13.55 0.94 9.53
C ALA A 207 -12.41 0.29 10.33
N HIS A 208 -11.17 0.67 10.05
CA HIS A 208 -9.96 0.14 10.70
C HIS A 208 -9.27 1.22 11.53
N ASN A 209 -10.06 1.92 12.33
CA ASN A 209 -9.59 3.02 13.16
C ASN A 209 -8.58 2.58 14.24
N ASP A 210 -8.55 1.30 14.62
CA ASP A 210 -7.57 0.73 15.56
C ASP A 210 -6.26 0.26 14.87
N SER A 211 -6.25 0.08 13.54
CA SER A 211 -5.07 -0.39 12.80
C SER A 211 -4.12 0.76 12.48
N ILE A 212 -3.00 0.83 13.20
CA ILE A 212 -2.00 1.90 13.05
C ILE A 212 -1.43 1.98 11.62
N GLU A 213 -1.24 0.85 10.94
CA GLU A 213 -0.65 0.83 9.59
C GLU A 213 -1.64 1.35 8.54
N VAL A 214 -2.93 0.97 8.64
CA VAL A 214 -4.00 1.58 7.83
C VAL A 214 -4.07 3.09 8.07
N GLN A 215 -3.99 3.53 9.33
CA GLN A 215 -4.01 4.97 9.64
C GLN A 215 -2.83 5.72 9.03
N ARG A 216 -1.60 5.21 9.19
CA ARG A 216 -0.39 5.86 8.66
C ARG A 216 -0.48 6.03 7.15
N LYS A 217 -0.80 4.95 6.43
CA LYS A 217 -0.78 4.94 4.96
C LYS A 217 -2.01 5.59 4.36
N GLY A 218 -3.19 5.39 4.96
CA GLY A 218 -4.41 6.08 4.57
C GLY A 218 -4.30 7.59 4.74
N LEU A 219 -3.69 8.09 5.83
CA LEU A 219 -3.44 9.52 6.01
C LEU A 219 -2.43 10.09 5.01
N VAL A 220 -1.38 9.33 4.63
CA VAL A 220 -0.48 9.74 3.54
C VAL A 220 -1.24 9.90 2.23
N THR A 221 -2.07 8.91 1.88
CA THR A 221 -2.92 8.94 0.69
C THR A 221 -3.87 10.14 0.72
N LEU A 222 -4.57 10.36 1.83
CA LEU A 222 -5.53 11.45 1.98
C LEU A 222 -4.83 12.83 1.92
N LYS A 223 -3.63 12.96 2.49
CA LYS A 223 -2.78 14.15 2.34
C LYS A 223 -2.45 14.41 0.87
N ASN A 224 -2.04 13.38 0.13
CA ASN A 224 -1.70 13.51 -1.30
C ASN A 224 -2.93 13.90 -2.13
N LEU A 225 -4.08 13.29 -1.89
CA LEU A 225 -5.35 13.64 -2.53
C LEU A 225 -5.77 15.08 -2.19
N ALA A 226 -5.56 15.53 -0.95
CA ALA A 226 -5.84 16.91 -0.54
C ALA A 226 -4.91 17.95 -1.20
N ILE A 227 -3.82 17.56 -1.88
CA ILE A 227 -3.03 18.49 -2.69
C ILE A 227 -3.74 18.81 -4.01
N ALA A 228 -4.50 17.86 -4.56
CA ALA A 228 -5.27 18.05 -5.78
C ALA A 228 -6.48 18.94 -5.51
N SER A 229 -6.49 20.15 -6.08
CA SER A 229 -7.53 21.15 -5.81
C SER A 229 -8.93 20.75 -6.31
N VAL A 230 -9.00 19.96 -7.38
CA VAL A 230 -10.27 19.47 -7.96
C VAL A 230 -10.99 18.51 -7.00
N ASP A 231 -10.25 17.83 -6.15
CA ASP A 231 -10.75 16.79 -5.24
C ASP A 231 -11.18 17.35 -3.87
N LYS A 232 -10.87 18.62 -3.57
CA LYS A 232 -11.15 19.25 -2.26
C LYS A 232 -12.63 19.34 -1.90
N PRO A 233 -13.55 19.72 -2.80
CA PRO A 233 -14.97 19.75 -2.48
C PRO A 233 -15.47 18.37 -2.05
N MET A 234 -15.10 17.32 -2.80
CA MET A 234 -15.47 15.93 -2.48
C MET A 234 -14.86 15.48 -1.16
N LEU A 235 -13.58 15.81 -0.93
CA LEU A 235 -12.90 15.49 0.32
C LEU A 235 -13.53 16.19 1.54
N THR A 236 -14.05 17.40 1.36
CA THR A 236 -14.80 18.13 2.40
C THR A 236 -16.17 17.48 2.65
N GLU A 237 -16.91 17.19 1.57
CA GLU A 237 -18.24 16.57 1.63
C GLU A 237 -18.21 15.19 2.31
N MET A 238 -17.17 14.39 2.04
CA MET A 238 -16.97 13.07 2.65
C MET A 238 -16.43 13.12 4.08
N GLY A 239 -16.22 14.31 4.67
CA GLY A 239 -15.73 14.44 6.04
C GLY A 239 -14.25 14.13 6.21
N GLY A 240 -13.42 14.44 5.20
CA GLY A 240 -11.97 14.21 5.23
C GLY A 240 -11.28 14.89 6.41
N GLU A 241 -11.63 16.14 6.73
CA GLU A 241 -11.08 16.85 7.91
C GLU A 241 -11.40 16.09 9.22
N SER A 242 -12.66 15.74 9.44
CA SER A 242 -13.12 15.00 10.61
C SER A 242 -12.44 13.64 10.74
N THR A 243 -12.24 12.94 9.61
CA THR A 243 -11.56 11.65 9.58
C THR A 243 -10.11 11.79 10.03
N VAL A 244 -9.37 12.78 9.53
CA VAL A 244 -7.99 13.04 9.96
C VAL A 244 -7.92 13.38 11.45
N ILE A 245 -8.83 14.23 11.94
CA ILE A 245 -8.92 14.59 13.36
C ILE A 245 -9.14 13.34 14.20
N TYR A 246 -10.05 12.45 13.77
CA TYR A 246 -10.37 11.22 14.48
C TYR A 246 -9.18 10.25 14.54
N SER A 247 -8.48 10.04 13.42
CA SER A 247 -7.25 9.24 13.36
C SER A 247 -6.19 9.75 14.34
N MET A 248 -5.96 11.07 14.35
CA MET A 248 -5.01 11.72 15.26
C MET A 248 -5.44 11.62 16.73
N TYR A 249 -6.74 11.65 16.99
CA TYR A 249 -7.28 11.53 18.34
C TYR A 249 -7.11 10.11 18.89
N ILE A 250 -7.42 9.07 18.09
CA ILE A 250 -7.23 7.68 18.49
C ILE A 250 -5.73 7.40 18.67
N HIS A 251 -4.90 7.67 17.66
CA HIS A 251 -3.48 7.34 17.67
C HIS A 251 -2.61 8.49 18.16
N TYR A 252 -3.04 9.19 19.21
CA TYR A 252 -2.36 10.38 19.73
C TYR A 252 -0.94 10.10 20.27
N TRP A 253 -0.59 8.84 20.49
CA TRP A 253 0.72 8.38 20.91
C TRP A 253 1.68 8.14 19.75
N ASP A 254 1.20 8.08 18.50
CA ASP A 254 2.03 7.80 17.34
C ASP A 254 2.46 9.10 16.62
N PRO A 255 3.75 9.46 16.64
CA PRO A 255 4.22 10.71 16.04
C PRO A 255 4.07 10.72 14.51
N GLN A 256 4.07 9.57 13.84
CA GLN A 256 3.92 9.50 12.39
C GLN A 256 2.47 9.80 11.98
N VAL A 257 1.48 9.24 12.68
CA VAL A 257 0.05 9.58 12.48
C VAL A 257 -0.18 11.05 12.76
N ILE A 258 0.35 11.57 13.88
CA ILE A 258 0.18 12.98 14.24
C ILE A 258 0.81 13.91 13.20
N SER A 259 2.08 13.69 12.83
CA SER A 259 2.76 14.55 11.86
C SER A 259 2.12 14.48 10.47
N THR A 260 1.71 13.29 10.02
CA THR A 260 1.04 13.10 8.73
C THR A 260 -0.36 13.73 8.73
N GLY A 261 -1.12 13.54 9.82
CA GLY A 261 -2.44 14.14 9.98
C GLY A 261 -2.39 15.67 9.98
N LEU A 262 -1.45 16.29 10.70
CA LEU A 262 -1.23 17.74 10.65
C LEU A 262 -0.89 18.23 9.23
N SER A 263 -0.08 17.46 8.49
CA SER A 263 0.22 17.77 7.09
C SER A 263 -1.02 17.66 6.21
N ALA A 264 -1.86 16.64 6.40
CA ALA A 264 -3.10 16.46 5.67
C ALA A 264 -4.06 17.63 5.96
N LEU A 265 -4.27 17.98 7.23
CA LEU A 265 -5.09 19.13 7.63
C LEU A 265 -4.60 20.45 7.03
N ASN A 266 -3.29 20.64 6.91
CA ASN A 266 -2.74 21.81 6.22
C ASN A 266 -3.08 21.81 4.72
N CYS A 267 -2.97 20.67 4.04
CA CYS A 267 -3.36 20.54 2.64
C CYS A 267 -4.86 20.79 2.43
N ILE A 268 -5.69 20.31 3.35
CA ILE A 268 -7.15 20.51 3.34
C ILE A 268 -7.49 21.99 3.57
N ALA A 269 -6.86 22.63 4.55
CA ALA A 269 -7.18 24.00 4.94
C ALA A 269 -6.87 25.04 3.87
N VAL A 270 -5.91 24.81 2.98
CA VAL A 270 -5.54 25.77 1.91
C VAL A 270 -6.33 25.46 0.65
N ASP A 271 -7.10 26.39 0.10
CA ASP A 271 -7.58 26.27 -1.28
C ASP A 271 -6.72 27.12 -2.22
N SER A 272 -5.97 26.47 -3.09
CA SER A 272 -5.09 27.14 -4.05
C SER A 272 -5.84 27.81 -5.19
N ILE A 273 -7.06 27.37 -5.52
CA ILE A 273 -7.88 27.96 -6.59
C ILE A 273 -8.46 29.29 -6.10
N SER A 274 -9.14 29.29 -4.96
CA SER A 274 -9.71 30.51 -4.36
C SER A 274 -8.67 31.35 -3.60
N ARG A 275 -7.45 30.84 -3.42
CA ARG A 275 -6.38 31.44 -2.60
C ARG A 275 -6.87 31.78 -1.19
N SER A 276 -7.66 30.88 -0.62
CA SER A 276 -8.25 31.03 0.70
C SER A 276 -7.71 29.99 1.68
N VAL A 277 -7.93 30.26 2.96
CA VAL A 277 -7.63 29.33 4.04
C VAL A 277 -8.94 29.09 4.81
N ALA A 278 -9.19 27.85 5.20
CA ALA A 278 -10.36 27.46 5.97
C ALA A 278 -10.34 28.07 7.38
N GLN A 279 -11.52 28.22 7.96
CA GLN A 279 -11.65 28.58 9.37
C GLN A 279 -11.06 27.46 10.23
N MET A 280 -10.21 27.82 11.18
CA MET A 280 -9.55 26.85 12.05
C MET A 280 -10.55 26.32 13.08
N ASN A 281 -10.57 25.00 13.22
CA ASN A 281 -11.35 24.30 14.24
C ASN A 281 -10.58 24.27 15.58
N ASP A 282 -11.27 24.60 16.68
CA ASP A 282 -10.74 24.57 18.04
C ASP A 282 -10.17 23.19 18.44
N GLN A 283 -10.78 22.11 17.95
CA GLN A 283 -10.30 20.74 18.18
C GLN A 283 -8.94 20.54 17.53
N VAL A 284 -8.75 21.02 16.30
CA VAL A 284 -7.47 20.90 15.59
C VAL A 284 -6.39 21.72 16.28
N LEU A 285 -6.71 22.94 16.72
CA LEU A 285 -5.78 23.76 17.50
C LEU A 285 -5.32 23.04 18.77
N MET A 286 -6.26 22.44 19.51
CA MET A 286 -5.96 21.70 20.73
C MET A 286 -5.06 20.49 20.43
N ILE A 287 -5.36 19.73 19.37
CA ILE A 287 -4.54 18.60 18.93
C ILE A 287 -3.13 19.04 18.55
N ALA A 288 -2.98 20.11 17.75
CA ALA A 288 -1.67 20.62 17.34
C ALA A 288 -0.83 21.04 18.55
N VAL A 289 -1.41 21.78 19.51
CA VAL A 289 -0.70 22.22 20.72
C VAL A 289 -0.37 21.04 21.63
N ALA A 290 -1.28 20.08 21.80
CA ALA A 290 -1.05 18.89 22.61
C ALA A 290 0.04 17.99 22.00
N ALA A 291 0.01 17.80 20.69
CA ALA A 291 1.04 17.10 19.93
C ALA A 291 2.42 17.74 20.10
N MET A 292 2.51 19.06 19.93
CA MET A 292 3.77 19.80 20.13
C MET A 292 4.33 19.65 21.54
N ARG A 293 3.46 19.59 22.57
CA ARG A 293 3.89 19.37 23.96
C ARG A 293 4.31 17.93 24.23
N ARG A 294 3.64 16.96 23.61
CA ARG A 294 3.91 15.53 23.82
C ARG A 294 5.17 15.07 23.09
N PHE A 295 5.42 15.60 21.90
CA PHE A 295 6.58 15.25 21.08
C PHE A 295 7.52 16.45 20.88
N PRO A 296 8.13 16.99 21.95
CA PRO A 296 8.93 18.21 21.88
C PRO A 296 10.20 18.06 21.04
N MET A 297 10.67 16.82 20.83
CA MET A 297 11.89 16.51 20.06
C MET A 297 11.61 15.87 18.70
N ASP A 298 10.34 15.64 18.35
CA ASP A 298 9.99 15.10 17.04
C ASP A 298 9.92 16.23 16.00
N GLU A 299 10.90 16.27 15.10
CA GLU A 299 11.03 17.33 14.10
C GLU A 299 9.78 17.44 13.21
N LEU A 300 9.23 16.31 12.76
CA LEU A 300 8.11 16.29 11.83
C LEU A 300 6.83 16.77 12.49
N VAL A 301 6.57 16.37 13.74
CA VAL A 301 5.43 16.88 14.52
C VAL A 301 5.55 18.39 14.74
N GLN A 302 6.71 18.87 15.21
CA GLN A 302 6.91 20.31 15.45
C GLN A 302 6.77 21.13 14.17
N LYS A 303 7.39 20.66 13.08
CA LYS A 303 7.36 21.31 11.77
C LYS A 303 5.94 21.38 11.23
N ASN A 304 5.22 20.25 11.18
CA ASN A 304 3.91 20.19 10.56
C ASN A 304 2.85 20.92 11.39
N ALA A 305 2.93 20.86 12.73
CA ALA A 305 2.07 21.66 13.61
C ALA A 305 2.30 23.15 13.39
N SER A 306 3.56 23.60 13.38
CA SER A 306 3.91 25.00 13.16
C SER A 306 3.48 25.48 11.78
N PHE A 307 3.62 24.63 10.76
CA PHE A 307 3.20 24.95 9.39
C PHE A 307 1.68 25.11 9.30
N TYR A 308 0.91 24.17 9.87
CA TYR A 308 -0.55 24.28 9.95
C TYR A 308 -0.99 25.56 10.66
N LEU A 309 -0.45 25.84 11.86
CA LEU A 309 -0.80 27.03 12.64
C LEU A 309 -0.45 28.34 11.90
N LYS A 310 0.72 28.37 11.25
CA LYS A 310 1.13 29.50 10.40
C LYS A 310 0.14 29.69 9.24
N THR A 311 -0.21 28.62 8.54
CA THR A 311 -1.16 28.66 7.43
C THR A 311 -2.51 29.22 7.89
N CYS A 312 -3.07 28.69 8.98
CA CYS A 312 -4.34 29.14 9.54
C CYS A 312 -4.29 30.61 9.98
N SER A 313 -3.15 31.12 10.43
CA SER A 313 -3.01 32.53 10.84
C SER A 313 -3.15 33.55 9.70
N TYR A 314 -3.08 33.11 8.44
CA TYR A 314 -3.33 34.00 7.29
C TYR A 314 -4.81 34.41 7.17
N LEU A 315 -5.73 33.73 7.85
CA LEU A 315 -7.13 34.13 7.95
C LEU A 315 -7.34 34.90 9.28
N PRO A 316 -7.64 36.22 9.26
CA PRO A 316 -7.70 37.02 10.49
C PRO A 316 -8.65 36.48 11.58
N PRO A 317 -9.87 35.97 11.26
CA PRO A 317 -10.72 35.30 12.24
C PRO A 317 -10.09 34.13 13.02
N ASN A 318 -9.05 33.47 12.48
CA ASN A 318 -8.36 32.38 13.17
C ASN A 318 -7.38 32.88 14.24
N VAL A 319 -6.97 34.15 14.18
CA VAL A 319 -6.08 34.77 15.15
C VAL A 319 -6.91 35.32 16.30
N ARG A 320 -6.84 34.66 17.46
CA ARG A 320 -7.56 35.10 18.66
C ARG A 320 -6.87 36.33 19.26
N ASP A 321 -7.46 37.51 19.03
CA ASP A 321 -7.02 38.79 19.64
C ASP A 321 -7.08 38.77 21.18
N ASP A 322 -7.86 37.86 21.76
CA ASP A 322 -8.14 37.82 23.21
C ASP A 322 -7.06 37.11 24.03
N VAL A 323 -6.11 36.40 23.39
CA VAL A 323 -5.03 35.70 24.10
C VAL A 323 -3.94 36.66 24.59
N TRP A 324 -3.80 37.83 23.97
CA TRP A 324 -2.77 38.82 24.30
C TRP A 324 -3.30 40.01 25.13
N LYS A 325 -4.57 39.99 25.53
CA LYS A 325 -5.24 41.05 26.32
C LYS A 325 -5.36 40.75 27.82
N LYS A 326 -4.57 39.81 28.36
CA LYS A 326 -4.51 39.54 29.81
C LYS A 326 -3.11 39.71 30.35
#